data_AF-A0A7W1UMA4-F1
#
_entry.id   AF-A0A7W1UMA4-F1
#
_cell.length_a   1.000
_cell.length_b   1.000
_cell.length_c   1.000
_cell.angle_alpha   90.00
_cell.angle_beta   90.00
_cell.angle_gamma   90.00
#
_symmetry.space_group_name_H-M   'P 1'
#
loop_
_entity.id
_entity.type
_entity.pdbx_description
1 polymer ?
#
loop_
_entity_poly.entity_id
_entity_poly.type
_entity_poly.pdbx_seq_one_letter_code
_entity_poly.pdbx_strand_id
1 'polypeptide(L)'
;PALALGALGTTSASQGIDVVAARLGHRTGLLAQLELSVTVNALVAIITLTLLACLYHPPPAGAVRAPTATEWAVISVALGVIGGALFHLFLGRERDIDRLFIALAGAIILVSGAASFLALSPLLPATLVAAILVNTSSAREEIAGALMRADRPFYFVLLIFAGASWQPSSRAWFLPVLLFIAARSMGKLGGARLAARANHALPSLGPHWGRALLGHGGLALALALDYENSHHALLPHLVFTAAIASVLLTDLASARMVSSVVEPIGPPAPAPS
;
A
#
# COMPACT_ATOMS: atom_id res chain seq x y z
N PRO A 1 -17.39 -6.35 -4.70
CA PRO A 1 -16.70 -6.68 -3.42
C PRO A 1 -15.54 -7.68 -3.54
N ALA A 2 -15.68 -8.84 -4.21
CA ALA A 2 -14.64 -9.88 -4.21
C ALA A 2 -13.29 -9.44 -4.81
N LEU A 3 -13.30 -8.73 -5.95
CA LEU A 3 -12.08 -8.17 -6.55
C LEU A 3 -11.41 -7.12 -5.65
N ALA A 4 -12.21 -6.27 -4.99
CA ALA A 4 -11.69 -5.26 -4.05
C ALA A 4 -11.05 -5.91 -2.82
N LEU A 5 -11.71 -6.91 -2.23
CA LEU A 5 -11.14 -7.72 -1.14
C LEU A 5 -9.88 -8.46 -1.61
N GLY A 6 -9.88 -9.02 -2.83
CA GLY A 6 -8.70 -9.66 -3.41
C GLY A 6 -7.52 -8.70 -3.52
N ALA A 7 -7.75 -7.49 -4.05
CA ALA A 7 -6.74 -6.43 -4.16
C ALA A 7 -6.23 -5.96 -2.79
N LEU A 8 -7.11 -5.76 -1.82
CA LEU A 8 -6.70 -5.46 -0.44
C LEU A 8 -5.88 -6.61 0.15
N GLY A 9 -6.31 -7.85 -0.12
CA GLY A 9 -5.65 -9.09 0.30
C GLY A 9 -4.23 -9.27 -0.23
N THR A 10 -3.81 -8.54 -1.26
CA THR A 10 -2.42 -8.60 -1.75
C THR A 10 -1.47 -7.74 -0.94
N THR A 11 -1.93 -6.63 -0.35
CA THR A 11 -1.08 -5.67 0.36
C THR A 11 -0.33 -6.30 1.53
N SER A 12 0.82 -5.74 1.91
CA SER A 12 1.60 -6.18 3.07
C SER A 12 2.21 -4.98 3.80
N ALA A 13 2.49 -5.10 5.10
CA ALA A 13 3.09 -4.05 5.91
C ALA A 13 4.64 -4.05 5.82
N SER A 14 5.24 -2.87 5.63
CA SER A 14 6.69 -2.66 5.77
C SER A 14 7.13 -2.45 7.23
N GLN A 15 6.26 -1.91 8.10
CA GLN A 15 6.61 -1.51 9.47
C GLN A 15 7.24 -2.63 10.31
N GLY A 16 6.72 -3.86 10.22
CA GLY A 16 7.31 -5.01 10.91
C GLY A 16 8.71 -5.37 10.42
N ILE A 17 8.98 -5.15 9.13
CA ILE A 17 10.29 -5.34 8.50
C ILE A 17 11.25 -4.26 9.00
N ASP A 18 10.82 -3.00 9.01
CA ASP A 18 11.63 -1.87 9.48
C ASP A 18 12.04 -2.02 10.95
N VAL A 19 11.12 -2.48 11.80
CA VAL A 19 11.41 -2.77 13.22
C VAL A 19 12.48 -3.85 13.37
N VAL A 20 12.40 -4.94 12.58
CA VAL A 20 13.38 -6.02 12.64
C VAL A 20 14.72 -5.60 12.02
N ALA A 21 14.70 -4.85 10.93
CA ALA A 21 15.90 -4.30 10.29
C ALA A 21 16.66 -3.36 11.25
N ALA A 22 15.94 -2.49 11.97
CA ALA A 22 16.52 -1.61 12.98
C ALA A 22 17.16 -2.39 14.14
N ARG A 23 16.56 -3.52 14.56
CA ARG A 23 17.11 -4.39 15.61
C ARG A 23 18.39 -5.12 15.18
N LEU A 24 18.48 -5.52 13.92
CA LEU A 24 19.65 -6.25 13.40
C LEU A 24 20.83 -5.33 13.10
N GLY A 25 20.61 -4.02 12.94
CA GLY A 25 21.65 -3.04 12.60
C GLY A 25 22.21 -3.18 11.18
N HIS A 26 21.80 -4.20 10.41
CA HIS A 26 22.15 -4.39 9.00
C HIS A 26 20.98 -5.01 8.22
N ARG A 27 20.94 -4.76 6.90
CA ARG A 27 19.92 -5.35 6.01
C ARG A 27 20.43 -6.68 5.44
N THR A 28 19.71 -7.76 5.72
CA THR A 28 19.98 -9.09 5.14
C THR A 28 19.33 -9.22 3.76
N GLY A 29 19.81 -10.16 2.94
CA GLY A 29 19.21 -10.46 1.63
C GLY A 29 17.72 -10.83 1.74
N LEU A 30 17.32 -11.50 2.83
CA LEU A 30 15.91 -11.81 3.12
C LEU A 30 15.07 -10.54 3.35
N LEU A 31 15.57 -9.58 4.14
CA LEU A 31 14.86 -8.32 4.37
C LEU A 31 14.66 -7.53 3.07
N ALA A 32 15.69 -7.48 2.21
CA ALA A 32 15.57 -6.86 0.89
C ALA A 32 14.51 -7.53 0.01
N GLN A 33 14.43 -8.88 0.03
CA GLN A 33 13.40 -9.62 -0.70
C GLN A 33 11.99 -9.39 -0.13
N LEU A 34 11.86 -9.24 1.19
CA LEU A 34 10.60 -8.89 1.83
C LEU A 34 10.14 -7.47 1.44
N GLU A 35 11.04 -6.48 1.48
CA GLU A 35 10.74 -5.10 1.06
C GLU A 35 10.32 -5.03 -0.41
N LEU A 36 11.02 -5.75 -1.29
CA LEU A 36 10.64 -5.87 -2.70
C LEU A 36 9.26 -6.49 -2.86
N SER A 37 8.99 -7.59 -2.14
CA SER A 37 7.68 -8.25 -2.16
C SER A 37 6.56 -7.34 -1.67
N VAL A 38 6.79 -6.58 -0.59
CA VAL A 38 5.83 -5.58 -0.07
C VAL A 38 5.55 -4.51 -1.12
N THR A 39 6.58 -4.00 -1.79
CA THR A 39 6.45 -2.97 -2.84
C THR A 39 5.65 -3.48 -4.04
N VAL A 40 5.96 -4.69 -4.52
CA VAL A 40 5.22 -5.31 -5.63
C VAL A 40 3.75 -5.54 -5.25
N ASN A 41 3.51 -6.04 -4.04
CA ASN A 41 2.16 -6.25 -3.52
C ASN A 41 1.35 -4.95 -3.46
N ALA A 42 1.99 -3.86 -3.00
CA ALA A 42 1.38 -2.52 -2.97
C ALA A 42 0.99 -2.05 -4.38
N LEU A 43 1.90 -2.16 -5.36
CA LEU A 43 1.62 -1.78 -6.75
C LEU A 43 0.46 -2.59 -7.34
N VAL A 44 0.45 -3.91 -7.13
CA VAL A 44 -0.65 -4.77 -7.59
C VAL A 44 -1.98 -4.34 -6.97
N ALA A 45 -2.01 -4.03 -5.67
CA ALA A 45 -3.23 -3.57 -5.00
C ALA A 45 -3.73 -2.23 -5.56
N ILE A 46 -2.84 -1.24 -5.67
CA ILE A 46 -3.14 0.11 -6.17
C ILE A 46 -3.66 0.04 -7.60
N ILE A 47 -2.98 -0.69 -8.49
CA ILE A 47 -3.37 -0.84 -9.89
C ILE A 47 -4.72 -1.55 -9.99
N THR A 48 -4.91 -2.65 -9.26
CA THR A 48 -6.16 -3.43 -9.31
C THR A 48 -7.35 -2.60 -8.86
N LEU A 49 -7.23 -1.86 -7.75
CA LEU A 49 -8.31 -1.00 -7.27
C LEU A 49 -8.54 0.22 -8.17
N THR A 50 -7.49 0.79 -8.77
CA THR A 50 -7.65 1.88 -9.72
C THR A 50 -8.38 1.42 -10.98
N LEU A 51 -8.01 0.27 -11.54
CA LEU A 51 -8.71 -0.31 -12.68
C LEU A 51 -10.17 -0.63 -12.33
N LEU A 52 -10.41 -1.16 -11.13
CA LEU A 52 -11.77 -1.39 -10.64
C LEU A 52 -12.58 -0.08 -10.57
N ALA A 53 -11.98 1.00 -10.06
CA ALA A 53 -12.62 2.32 -10.03
C ALA A 53 -12.91 2.86 -11.44
N CYS A 54 -11.99 2.68 -12.39
CA CYS A 54 -12.18 3.07 -13.79
C CYS A 54 -13.32 2.27 -14.47
N LEU A 55 -13.47 0.98 -14.15
CA LEU A 55 -14.55 0.14 -14.68
C LEU A 55 -15.94 0.59 -14.20
N TYR A 56 -16.03 1.07 -12.97
CA TYR A 56 -17.29 1.48 -12.34
C TYR A 56 -17.42 3.01 -12.23
N HIS A 57 -16.70 3.75 -13.08
CA HIS A 57 -16.69 5.20 -13.04
C HIS A 57 -18.08 5.78 -13.40
N PRO A 58 -18.59 6.76 -12.64
CA PRO A 58 -19.85 7.42 -12.99
C PRO A 58 -19.76 8.10 -14.37
N PRO A 59 -20.84 8.06 -15.18
CA PRO A 59 -20.89 8.86 -16.40
C PRO A 59 -20.86 10.35 -16.01
N PRO A 60 -19.91 11.14 -16.55
CA PRO A 60 -19.81 12.55 -16.22
C PRO A 60 -21.08 13.30 -16.68
N ALA A 61 -21.65 14.11 -15.79
CA ALA A 61 -22.84 14.89 -16.07
C ALA A 61 -22.58 15.85 -17.24
N GLY A 62 -23.47 15.85 -18.24
CA GLY A 62 -23.38 16.75 -19.39
C GLY A 62 -22.38 16.35 -20.48
N ALA A 63 -21.72 15.20 -20.37
CA ALA A 63 -20.85 14.71 -21.43
C ALA A 63 -21.68 14.10 -22.59
N VAL A 64 -21.33 14.48 -23.83
CA VAL A 64 -21.93 13.91 -25.06
C VAL A 64 -21.68 12.40 -25.15
N ARG A 65 -20.53 11.95 -24.63
CA ARG A 65 -20.15 10.54 -24.50
C ARG A 65 -19.42 10.33 -23.19
N ALA A 66 -19.80 9.31 -22.43
CA ALA A 66 -19.04 8.89 -21.26
C ALA A 66 -17.68 8.30 -21.70
N PRO A 67 -16.55 8.67 -21.07
CA PRO A 67 -15.28 8.03 -21.34
C PRO A 67 -15.32 6.55 -20.99
N THR A 68 -14.58 5.73 -21.75
CA THR A 68 -14.46 4.29 -21.48
C THR A 68 -13.56 4.03 -20.27
N ALA A 69 -13.63 2.81 -19.71
CA ALA A 69 -12.75 2.42 -18.61
C ALA A 69 -11.25 2.55 -18.96
N THR A 70 -10.88 2.29 -20.22
CA THR A 70 -9.49 2.46 -20.68
C THR A 70 -9.09 3.92 -20.76
N GLU A 71 -10.00 4.81 -21.18
CA GLU A 71 -9.77 6.25 -21.20
C GLU A 71 -9.59 6.80 -19.77
N TRP A 72 -10.41 6.35 -18.81
CA TRP A 72 -10.25 6.72 -17.39
C TRP A 72 -8.93 6.22 -16.80
N ALA A 73 -8.49 5.01 -17.16
CA ALA A 73 -7.20 4.50 -16.75
C ALA A 73 -6.04 5.35 -17.32
N VAL A 74 -6.13 5.73 -18.60
CA VAL A 74 -5.15 6.62 -19.24
C VAL A 74 -5.16 8.00 -18.57
N ILE A 75 -6.33 8.57 -18.27
CA ILE A 75 -6.45 9.85 -17.56
C ILE A 75 -5.81 9.76 -16.16
N SER A 76 -6.03 8.68 -15.42
CA SER A 76 -5.43 8.47 -14.09
C SER A 76 -3.91 8.43 -14.17
N VAL A 77 -3.35 7.71 -15.15
CA VAL A 77 -1.90 7.66 -15.37
C VAL A 77 -1.37 9.02 -15.83
N ALA A 78 -2.04 9.66 -16.78
CA ALA A 78 -1.65 10.96 -17.30
C ALA A 78 -1.63 12.02 -16.20
N LEU A 79 -2.58 11.99 -15.27
CA LEU A 79 -2.63 12.90 -14.13
C LEU A 79 -1.38 12.76 -13.25
N GLY A 80 -0.98 11.52 -12.94
CA GLY A 80 0.24 11.24 -12.18
C GLY A 80 1.52 11.61 -12.94
N VAL A 81 1.60 11.31 -14.24
CA VAL A 81 2.77 11.61 -15.07
C VAL A 81 2.94 13.11 -15.29
N ILE A 82 1.87 13.82 -15.66
CA ILE A 82 1.87 15.27 -15.86
C ILE A 82 2.18 15.96 -14.53
N GLY A 83 1.55 15.53 -13.43
CA GLY A 83 1.87 16.02 -12.09
C GLY A 83 3.35 15.83 -11.78
N GLY A 84 3.88 14.62 -11.91
CA GLY A 84 5.28 14.31 -11.62
C GLY A 84 6.26 15.11 -12.48
N ALA A 85 5.98 15.26 -13.77
CA ALA A 85 6.81 16.02 -14.70
C ALA A 85 6.79 17.53 -14.37
N LEU A 86 5.62 18.09 -14.10
CA LEU A 86 5.45 19.49 -13.73
C LEU A 86 6.21 19.81 -12.44
N PHE A 87 6.05 18.97 -11.41
CA PHE A 87 6.77 19.16 -10.16
C PHE A 87 8.26 18.90 -10.30
N HIS A 88 8.70 17.92 -11.08
CA HIS A 88 10.12 17.75 -11.38
C HIS A 88 10.74 19.02 -11.99
N LEU A 89 10.03 19.68 -12.92
CA LEU A 89 10.49 20.94 -13.52
C LEU A 89 10.62 22.06 -12.47
N PHE A 90 9.69 22.16 -11.52
CA PHE A 90 9.74 23.16 -10.45
C PHE A 90 10.75 22.83 -9.35
N LEU A 91 10.99 21.55 -9.04
CA LEU A 91 11.86 21.09 -7.96
C LEU A 91 13.33 20.91 -8.39
N GLY A 92 13.64 20.84 -9.69
CA GLY A 92 14.87 20.23 -10.24
C GLY A 92 16.23 20.74 -9.74
N ARG A 93 16.29 21.77 -8.88
CA ARG A 93 17.53 22.26 -8.26
C ARG A 93 17.41 22.56 -6.76
N GLU A 94 16.25 22.39 -6.15
CA GLU A 94 16.05 22.67 -4.73
C GLU A 94 16.60 21.51 -3.89
N ARG A 95 17.34 21.83 -2.83
CA ARG A 95 17.94 20.86 -1.91
C ARG A 95 17.55 21.08 -0.46
N ASP A 96 16.88 22.19 -0.18
CA ASP A 96 16.33 22.47 1.13
C ASP A 96 15.18 21.49 1.44
N ILE A 97 15.34 20.70 2.50
CA ILE A 97 14.40 19.64 2.89
C ILE A 97 13.01 20.19 3.18
N ASP A 98 12.91 21.38 3.79
CA ASP A 98 11.63 21.96 4.17
C ASP A 98 10.88 22.44 2.92
N ARG A 99 11.59 23.08 1.99
CA ARG A 99 11.03 23.49 0.70
C ARG A 99 10.59 22.28 -0.13
N LEU A 100 11.41 21.24 -0.13
CA LEU A 100 11.15 19.99 -0.85
C LEU A 100 9.92 19.28 -0.27
N PHE A 101 9.79 19.24 1.06
CA PHE A 101 8.64 18.68 1.74
C PHE A 101 7.35 19.46 1.43
N ILE A 102 7.39 20.79 1.49
CA ILE A 102 6.24 21.65 1.14
C ILE A 102 5.84 21.43 -0.32
N ALA A 103 6.81 21.40 -1.24
CA ALA A 103 6.54 21.21 -2.65
C ALA A 103 5.97 19.83 -2.96
N LEU A 104 6.50 18.78 -2.32
CA LEU A 104 5.97 17.42 -2.43
C LEU A 104 4.55 17.31 -1.85
N ALA A 105 4.30 17.88 -0.68
CA ALA A 105 2.96 17.91 -0.09
C ALA A 105 1.97 18.63 -1.02
N GLY A 106 2.36 19.78 -1.58
CA GLY A 106 1.60 20.49 -2.60
C GLY A 106 1.33 19.64 -3.84
N ALA A 107 2.32 18.88 -4.31
CA ALA A 107 2.17 17.98 -5.46
C ALA A 107 1.16 16.87 -5.20
N ILE A 108 1.29 16.21 -4.06
CA ILE A 108 0.38 15.12 -3.66
C ILE A 108 -1.03 15.67 -3.47
N ILE A 109 -1.20 16.80 -2.78
CA ILE A 109 -2.52 17.42 -2.56
C ILE A 109 -3.15 17.84 -3.89
N LEU A 110 -2.39 18.50 -4.78
CA LEU A 110 -2.91 18.95 -6.07
C LEU A 110 -3.33 17.76 -6.95
N VAL A 111 -2.48 16.74 -7.07
CA VAL A 111 -2.79 15.57 -7.91
C VAL A 111 -3.93 14.75 -7.32
N SER A 112 -3.99 14.62 -5.98
CA SER A 112 -5.07 13.90 -5.29
C SER A 112 -6.38 14.66 -5.40
N GLY A 113 -6.36 15.98 -5.28
CA GLY A 113 -7.52 16.85 -5.47
C GLY A 113 -8.05 16.81 -6.91
N ALA A 114 -7.16 16.82 -7.90
CA ALA A 114 -7.54 16.68 -9.30
C ALA A 114 -8.13 15.28 -9.60
N ALA A 115 -7.56 14.22 -9.01
CA ALA A 115 -8.12 12.87 -9.14
C ALA A 115 -9.51 12.78 -8.50
N SER A 116 -9.65 13.33 -7.29
CA SER A 116 -10.92 13.35 -6.55
C SER A 116 -11.99 14.18 -7.27
N PHE A 117 -11.61 15.31 -7.88
CA PHE A 117 -12.50 16.14 -8.71
C PHE A 117 -13.05 15.34 -9.91
N LEU A 118 -12.22 14.48 -10.48
CA LEU A 118 -12.62 13.58 -11.56
C LEU A 118 -13.32 12.31 -11.07
N ALA A 119 -13.55 12.13 -9.76
CA ALA A 119 -14.06 10.90 -9.15
C ALA A 119 -13.18 9.65 -9.38
N LEU A 120 -11.86 9.85 -9.48
CA LEU A 120 -10.84 8.81 -9.59
C LEU A 120 -10.11 8.58 -8.27
N SER A 121 -9.55 7.38 -8.10
CA SER A 121 -8.67 7.07 -6.96
C SER A 121 -7.42 7.97 -6.98
N PRO A 122 -7.10 8.69 -5.89
CA PRO A 122 -5.91 9.53 -5.82
C PRO A 122 -4.61 8.72 -5.65
N LEU A 123 -4.71 7.44 -5.29
CA LEU A 123 -3.56 6.61 -4.88
C LEU A 123 -2.59 6.34 -6.03
N LEU A 124 -3.09 5.97 -7.22
CA LEU A 124 -2.22 5.74 -8.37
C LEU A 124 -1.55 7.03 -8.87
N PRO A 125 -2.25 8.15 -9.11
CA PRO A 125 -1.63 9.41 -9.47
C PRO A 125 -0.57 9.88 -8.46
N ALA A 126 -0.87 9.84 -7.15
CA ALA A 126 0.08 10.23 -6.11
C ALA A 126 1.32 9.33 -6.09
N THR A 127 1.15 8.02 -6.26
CA THR A 127 2.25 7.06 -6.35
C THR A 127 3.15 7.34 -7.56
N LEU A 128 2.55 7.67 -8.72
CA LEU A 128 3.31 8.02 -9.93
C LEU A 128 4.09 9.33 -9.75
N VAL A 129 3.50 10.36 -9.14
CA VAL A 129 4.20 11.60 -8.79
C VAL A 129 5.42 11.30 -7.91
N ALA A 130 5.23 10.55 -6.83
CA ALA A 130 6.32 10.19 -5.92
C ALA A 130 7.40 9.37 -6.62
N ALA A 131 7.02 8.39 -7.44
CA ALA A 131 7.95 7.58 -8.22
C ALA A 131 8.77 8.43 -9.19
N ILE A 132 8.15 9.34 -9.93
CA ILE A 132 8.87 10.24 -10.85
C ILE A 132 9.84 11.11 -10.07
N LEU A 133 9.40 11.77 -9.00
CA LEU A 133 10.25 12.70 -8.23
C LEU A 133 11.45 12.00 -7.59
N VAL A 134 11.26 10.81 -7.00
CA VAL A 134 12.36 10.04 -6.40
C VAL A 134 13.38 9.56 -7.45
N ASN A 135 12.93 9.24 -8.66
CA ASN A 135 13.81 8.73 -9.73
C ASN A 135 14.50 9.83 -10.56
N THR A 136 13.95 11.05 -10.57
CA THR A 136 14.46 12.15 -11.42
C THR A 136 15.17 13.25 -10.65
N SER A 137 14.84 13.45 -9.37
CA SER A 137 15.43 14.50 -8.55
C SER A 137 16.86 14.16 -8.11
N SER A 138 17.73 15.18 -8.11
CA SER A 138 19.06 15.08 -7.49
C SER A 138 19.00 14.97 -5.96
N ALA A 139 17.89 15.36 -5.34
CA ALA A 139 17.65 15.34 -3.90
C ALA A 139 16.81 14.11 -3.46
N ARG A 140 17.02 12.96 -4.11
CA ARG A 140 16.19 11.76 -3.90
C ARG A 140 16.22 11.23 -2.46
N GLU A 141 17.35 11.38 -1.77
CA GLU A 141 17.55 10.88 -0.40
C GLU A 141 16.82 11.80 0.60
N GLU A 142 16.84 13.10 0.35
CA GLU A 142 16.07 14.09 1.09
C GLU A 142 14.56 13.87 0.91
N ILE A 143 14.11 13.65 -0.33
CA ILE A 143 12.70 13.33 -0.63
C ILE A 143 12.30 12.06 0.14
N ALA A 144 13.03 10.97 -0.05
CA ALA A 144 12.71 9.69 0.60
C ALA A 144 12.70 9.82 2.13
N GLY A 145 13.70 10.50 2.71
CA GLY A 145 13.77 10.75 4.15
C GLY A 145 12.64 11.62 4.68
N ALA A 146 12.13 12.56 3.88
CA ALA A 146 10.99 13.39 4.24
C ALA A 146 9.67 12.58 4.21
N LEU A 147 9.46 11.73 3.20
CA LEU A 147 8.31 10.79 3.17
C LEU A 147 8.36 9.82 4.36
N MET A 148 9.53 9.24 4.64
CA MET A 148 9.70 8.27 5.74
C MET A 148 9.40 8.90 7.11
N ARG A 149 9.81 10.16 7.33
CA ARG A 149 9.49 10.89 8.57
C ARG A 149 7.99 11.13 8.71
N ALA A 150 7.30 11.38 7.61
CA ALA A 150 5.87 11.65 7.59
C ALA A 150 4.99 10.39 7.69
N ASP A 151 5.50 9.24 7.23
CA ASP A 151 4.75 7.97 7.15
C ASP A 151 4.10 7.59 8.49
N ARG A 152 4.87 7.62 9.58
CA ARG A 152 4.40 7.19 10.91
C ARG A 152 3.30 8.09 11.48
N PRO A 153 3.44 9.43 11.52
CA PRO A 153 2.34 10.32 11.88
C PRO A 153 1.09 10.11 11.02
N PHE A 154 1.23 10.01 9.69
CA PHE A 154 0.09 9.84 8.79
C PHE A 154 -0.62 8.50 8.99
N TYR A 155 0.11 7.43 9.34
CA TYR A 155 -0.51 6.15 9.69
C TYR A 155 -1.43 6.25 10.92
N PHE A 156 -1.02 6.98 11.96
CA PHE A 156 -1.89 7.20 13.13
C PHE A 156 -3.12 8.03 12.79
N VAL A 157 -2.95 9.09 12.00
CA VAL A 157 -4.07 9.91 11.51
C VAL A 157 -5.04 9.05 10.71
N LEU A 158 -4.53 8.20 9.82
CA LEU A 158 -5.32 7.27 9.02
C LEU A 158 -6.08 6.27 9.89
N LEU A 159 -5.47 5.73 10.94
CA LEU A 159 -6.14 4.84 11.91
C LEU A 159 -7.28 5.55 12.66
N ILE A 160 -7.06 6.80 13.08
CA ILE A 160 -8.09 7.60 13.75
C ILE A 160 -9.27 7.85 12.80
N PHE A 161 -9.01 8.28 11.57
CA PHE A 161 -10.06 8.47 10.57
C PHE A 161 -10.74 7.15 10.21
N ALA A 162 -9.99 6.06 10.07
CA ALA A 162 -10.57 4.76 9.76
C ALA A 162 -11.51 4.29 10.88
N GLY A 163 -11.10 4.46 12.15
CA GLY A 163 -11.93 4.15 13.30
C GLY A 163 -13.16 5.07 13.42
N ALA A 164 -13.02 6.35 13.11
CA ALA A 164 -14.13 7.31 13.13
C ALA A 164 -15.15 7.06 12.01
N SER A 165 -14.70 6.67 10.81
CA SER A 165 -15.55 6.30 9.68
C SER A 165 -16.15 4.90 9.82
N TRP A 166 -15.65 4.08 10.75
CA TRP A 166 -16.04 2.69 10.84
C TRP A 166 -17.50 2.53 11.26
N GLN A 167 -18.33 2.13 10.30
CA GLN A 167 -19.71 1.74 10.52
C GLN A 167 -19.84 0.25 10.21
N PRO A 168 -19.88 -0.63 11.24
CA PRO A 168 -20.00 -2.06 11.01
C PRO A 168 -21.27 -2.34 10.21
N SER A 169 -21.12 -2.94 9.03
CA SER A 169 -22.25 -3.48 8.26
C SER A 169 -23.02 -4.49 9.12
N SER A 170 -24.31 -4.72 8.83
CA SER A 170 -25.28 -5.60 9.52
C SER A 170 -24.75 -6.78 10.35
N ARG A 171 -25.58 -7.33 11.26
CA ARG A 171 -25.28 -8.41 12.24
C ARG A 171 -24.56 -9.68 11.71
N ALA A 172 -24.40 -9.85 10.40
CA ALA A 172 -23.71 -10.97 9.74
C ALA A 172 -22.31 -10.65 9.15
N TRP A 173 -21.68 -9.50 9.47
CA TRP A 173 -20.34 -9.15 8.93
C TRP A 173 -19.20 -10.08 9.38
N PHE A 174 -19.36 -10.76 10.52
CA PHE A 174 -18.31 -11.59 11.12
C PHE A 174 -17.83 -12.71 10.20
N LEU A 175 -18.76 -13.45 9.58
CA LEU A 175 -18.42 -14.61 8.75
C LEU A 175 -17.66 -14.22 7.46
N PRO A 176 -18.08 -13.21 6.68
CA PRO A 176 -17.30 -12.70 5.55
C PRO A 176 -15.91 -12.19 5.93
N VAL A 177 -15.79 -11.48 7.06
CA VAL A 177 -14.49 -10.97 7.54
C VAL A 177 -13.57 -12.13 7.93
N LEU A 178 -14.08 -13.11 8.65
CA LEU A 178 -13.32 -14.31 9.00
C LEU A 178 -12.85 -15.06 7.75
N LEU A 179 -13.75 -15.23 6.77
CA LEU A 179 -13.43 -15.88 5.50
C LEU A 179 -12.36 -15.10 4.73
N PHE A 180 -12.47 -13.77 4.69
CA PHE A 180 -11.46 -12.91 4.07
C PHE A 180 -10.09 -13.08 4.70
N ILE A 181 -10.01 -13.03 6.04
CA ILE A 181 -8.75 -13.16 6.77
C ILE A 181 -8.15 -14.56 6.56
N ALA A 182 -8.96 -15.61 6.64
CA ALA A 182 -8.52 -16.98 6.39
C ALA A 182 -8.02 -17.16 4.94
N ALA A 183 -8.80 -16.72 3.95
CA ALA A 183 -8.43 -16.79 2.54
C ALA A 183 -7.15 -16.01 2.24
N ARG A 184 -6.99 -14.81 2.82
CA ARG A 184 -5.76 -14.01 2.72
C ARG A 184 -4.58 -14.73 3.35
N SER A 185 -4.71 -15.25 4.57
CA SER A 185 -3.64 -15.96 5.26
C SER A 185 -3.21 -17.20 4.47
N MET A 186 -4.17 -18.00 4.00
CA MET A 186 -3.89 -19.18 3.17
C MET A 186 -3.25 -18.79 1.83
N GLY A 187 -3.76 -17.75 1.17
CA GLY A 187 -3.24 -17.23 -0.09
C GLY A 187 -1.81 -16.72 0.05
N LYS A 188 -1.50 -15.96 1.12
CA LYS A 188 -0.14 -15.47 1.38
C LYS A 188 0.83 -16.60 1.72
N LEU A 189 0.47 -17.51 2.63
CA LEU A 189 1.36 -18.60 3.03
C LEU A 189 1.56 -19.61 1.89
N GLY A 190 0.47 -20.02 1.25
CA GLY A 190 0.49 -20.95 0.13
C GLY A 190 1.17 -20.35 -1.09
N GLY A 191 0.78 -19.14 -1.47
CA GLY A 191 1.33 -18.41 -2.63
C GLY A 191 2.82 -18.09 -2.46
N ALA A 192 3.24 -17.61 -1.30
CA ALA A 192 4.66 -17.34 -1.03
C ALA A 192 5.50 -18.61 -1.08
N ARG A 193 5.00 -19.71 -0.51
CA ARG A 193 5.70 -21.01 -0.56
C ARG A 193 5.77 -21.57 -1.98
N LEU A 194 4.69 -21.46 -2.75
CA LEU A 194 4.65 -21.91 -4.14
C LEU A 194 5.57 -21.08 -5.03
N ALA A 195 5.55 -19.75 -4.88
CA ALA A 195 6.44 -18.85 -5.60
C ALA A 195 7.91 -19.12 -5.27
N ALA A 196 8.26 -19.32 -4.00
CA ALA A 196 9.62 -19.71 -3.62
C ALA A 196 10.01 -21.07 -4.21
N ARG A 197 9.06 -22.02 -4.31
CA ARG A 197 9.32 -23.35 -4.90
C ARG A 197 9.60 -23.24 -6.39
N ALA A 198 8.75 -22.52 -7.10
CA ALA A 198 8.87 -22.30 -8.54
C ALA A 198 10.18 -21.60 -8.91
N ASN A 199 10.69 -20.72 -8.05
CA ASN A 199 11.94 -19.98 -8.27
C ASN A 199 13.17 -20.61 -7.57
N HIS A 200 13.07 -21.84 -7.06
CA HIS A 200 14.14 -22.53 -6.31
C HIS A 200 14.73 -21.73 -5.13
N ALA A 201 13.95 -20.82 -4.55
CA ALA A 201 14.36 -19.89 -3.50
C ALA A 201 14.02 -20.37 -2.06
N LEU A 202 13.52 -21.61 -1.87
CA LEU A 202 13.28 -22.14 -0.52
C LEU A 202 14.54 -22.29 0.34
N PRO A 203 15.69 -22.74 -0.20
CA PRO A 203 16.88 -22.87 0.62
C PRO A 203 17.34 -21.53 1.20
N SER A 204 17.09 -20.42 0.49
CA SER A 204 17.49 -19.07 0.91
C SER A 204 16.43 -18.35 1.76
N LEU A 205 15.15 -18.46 1.41
CA LEU A 205 14.07 -17.74 2.11
C LEU A 205 13.43 -18.56 3.24
N GLY A 206 13.51 -19.89 3.16
CA GLY A 206 12.83 -20.82 4.06
C GLY A 206 11.35 -21.05 3.68
N PRO A 207 10.75 -22.18 4.11
CA PRO A 207 9.38 -22.54 3.76
C PRO A 207 8.29 -21.65 4.37
N HIS A 208 8.65 -20.86 5.39
CA HIS A 208 7.72 -20.04 6.17
C HIS A 208 7.86 -18.53 5.92
N TRP A 209 8.63 -18.12 4.92
CA TRP A 209 8.92 -16.70 4.67
C TRP A 209 7.66 -15.86 4.44
N GLY A 210 6.61 -16.43 3.87
CA GLY A 210 5.30 -15.79 3.70
C GLY A 210 4.65 -15.32 5.00
N ARG A 211 5.04 -15.85 6.17
CA ARG A 211 4.55 -15.36 7.48
C ARG A 211 4.97 -13.92 7.73
N ALA A 212 6.15 -13.51 7.27
CA ALA A 212 6.65 -12.14 7.39
C ALA A 212 5.82 -11.14 6.56
N LEU A 213 5.05 -11.61 5.57
CA LEU A 213 4.22 -10.77 4.69
C LEU A 213 2.75 -10.65 5.17
N LEU A 214 2.39 -11.21 6.33
CA LEU A 214 1.00 -11.22 6.79
C LEU A 214 0.50 -9.89 7.36
N GLY A 215 1.40 -9.02 7.85
CA GLY A 215 1.04 -7.66 8.23
C GLY A 215 0.34 -6.93 7.08
N HIS A 216 -0.66 -6.10 7.36
CA HIS A 216 -1.51 -5.49 6.33
C HIS A 216 -1.15 -4.01 6.12
N GLY A 217 -0.84 -3.29 7.20
CA GLY A 217 -0.25 -1.96 7.19
C GLY A 217 -1.21 -0.83 6.79
N GLY A 218 -0.67 0.40 6.80
CA GLY A 218 -1.42 1.62 6.49
C GLY A 218 -2.00 1.70 5.09
N LEU A 219 -1.28 1.19 4.09
CA LEU A 219 -1.74 1.23 2.70
C LEU A 219 -3.09 0.54 2.52
N ALA A 220 -3.35 -0.54 3.26
CA ALA A 220 -4.61 -1.26 3.17
C ALA A 220 -5.78 -0.46 3.74
N LEU A 221 -5.57 0.31 4.81
CA LEU A 221 -6.56 1.25 5.31
C LEU A 221 -6.83 2.37 4.31
N ALA A 222 -5.76 2.90 3.68
CA ALA A 222 -5.89 3.96 2.68
C ALA A 222 -6.71 3.48 1.46
N LEU A 223 -6.38 2.29 0.92
CA LEU A 223 -7.12 1.67 -0.17
C LEU A 223 -8.57 1.33 0.21
N ALA A 224 -8.81 0.90 1.46
CA ALA A 224 -10.15 0.56 1.91
C ALA A 224 -11.02 1.82 2.14
N LEU A 225 -10.44 2.92 2.64
CA LEU A 225 -11.11 4.22 2.73
C LEU A 225 -11.41 4.80 1.34
N ASP A 226 -10.46 4.69 0.41
CA ASP A 226 -10.67 5.11 -0.98
C ASP A 226 -11.82 4.31 -1.63
N TYR A 227 -11.84 2.99 -1.40
CA TYR A 227 -12.94 2.15 -1.85
C TYR A 227 -14.28 2.49 -1.18
N GLU A 228 -14.29 2.80 0.13
CA GLU A 228 -15.52 3.18 0.84
C GLU A 228 -16.12 4.49 0.33
N ASN A 229 -15.28 5.48 0.02
CA ASN A 229 -15.71 6.77 -0.50
C ASN A 229 -16.10 6.73 -1.99
N SER A 230 -15.82 5.63 -2.68
CA SER A 230 -16.19 5.46 -4.09
C SER A 230 -17.71 5.27 -4.23
N HIS A 231 -18.38 6.19 -4.95
CA HIS A 231 -19.85 6.25 -5.08
C HIS A 231 -20.54 4.95 -5.55
N HIS A 232 -19.83 4.07 -6.27
CA HIS A 232 -20.37 2.83 -6.85
C HIS A 232 -19.75 1.57 -6.24
N ALA A 233 -19.10 1.70 -5.08
CA ALA A 233 -18.53 0.57 -4.38
C ALA A 233 -19.60 -0.45 -3.99
N LEU A 234 -19.31 -1.73 -4.24
CA LEU A 234 -20.21 -2.83 -3.90
C LEU A 234 -19.89 -3.30 -2.49
N LEU A 235 -20.85 -3.13 -1.57
CA LEU A 235 -20.71 -3.44 -0.14
C LEU A 235 -19.51 -2.73 0.51
N PRO A 236 -19.39 -1.39 0.41
CA PRO A 236 -18.21 -0.63 0.85
C PRO A 236 -17.91 -0.88 2.33
N HIS A 237 -18.91 -0.79 3.21
CA HIS A 237 -18.75 -1.02 4.65
C HIS A 237 -18.27 -2.44 5.00
N LEU A 238 -18.63 -3.45 4.20
CA LEU A 238 -18.14 -4.83 4.42
C LEU A 238 -16.65 -4.92 4.07
N VAL A 239 -16.26 -4.38 2.92
CA VAL A 239 -14.87 -4.35 2.46
C VAL A 239 -14.01 -3.56 3.44
N PHE A 240 -14.51 -2.42 3.89
CA PHE A 240 -13.87 -1.55 4.87
C PHE A 240 -13.72 -2.22 6.23
N THR A 241 -14.78 -2.83 6.76
CA THR A 241 -14.74 -3.60 8.01
C THR A 241 -13.76 -4.77 7.93
N ALA A 242 -13.71 -5.48 6.80
CA ALA A 242 -12.76 -6.58 6.58
C ALA A 242 -11.30 -6.10 6.57
N ALA A 243 -11.03 -4.96 5.94
CA ALA A 243 -9.72 -4.34 5.93
C ALA A 243 -9.27 -3.91 7.33
N ILE A 244 -10.11 -3.15 8.06
CA ILE A 244 -9.83 -2.72 9.43
C ILE A 244 -9.59 -3.92 10.33
N ALA A 245 -10.51 -4.89 10.35
CA ALA A 245 -10.38 -6.07 11.19
C ALA A 245 -9.10 -6.85 10.87
N SER A 246 -8.75 -6.97 9.59
CA SER A 246 -7.50 -7.64 9.21
C SER A 246 -6.26 -6.86 9.65
N VAL A 247 -6.24 -5.53 9.46
CA VAL A 247 -5.14 -4.65 9.91
C VAL A 247 -4.96 -4.76 11.42
N LEU A 248 -6.03 -4.64 12.21
CA LEU A 248 -5.97 -4.73 13.67
C LEU A 248 -5.43 -6.09 14.14
N LEU A 249 -5.82 -7.19 13.49
CA LEU A 249 -5.36 -8.53 13.87
C LEU A 249 -3.91 -8.79 13.45
N THR A 250 -3.49 -8.35 12.27
CA THR A 250 -2.17 -8.73 11.73
C THR A 250 -1.07 -7.73 12.05
N ASP A 251 -1.35 -6.44 12.19
CA ASP A 251 -0.31 -5.45 12.48
C ASP A 251 0.25 -5.62 13.90
N LEU A 252 -0.57 -6.01 14.88
CA LEU A 252 -0.10 -6.34 16.24
C LEU A 252 0.86 -7.54 16.25
N ALA A 253 0.67 -8.50 15.35
CA ALA A 253 1.51 -9.67 15.21
C ALA A 253 2.68 -9.47 14.23
N SER A 254 2.65 -8.45 13.38
CA SER A 254 3.56 -8.28 12.23
C SER A 254 5.03 -8.37 12.61
N ALA A 255 5.49 -7.60 13.60
CA ALA A 255 6.90 -7.62 14.02
C ALA A 255 7.35 -9.01 14.54
N ARG A 256 6.48 -9.71 15.29
CA ARG A 256 6.75 -11.07 15.77
C ARG A 256 6.80 -12.08 14.62
N MET A 257 5.96 -11.90 13.61
CA MET A 257 5.91 -12.78 12.44
C MET A 257 7.17 -12.60 11.58
N VAL A 258 7.62 -11.36 11.38
CA VAL A 258 8.89 -11.10 10.68
C VAL A 258 10.07 -11.69 11.46
N SER A 259 10.15 -11.45 12.77
CA SER A 259 11.27 -11.98 13.58
C SER A 259 11.34 -13.50 13.54
N SER A 260 10.19 -14.20 13.58
CA SER A 260 10.12 -15.67 13.50
C SER A 260 10.69 -16.26 12.19
N VAL A 261 10.78 -15.47 11.13
CA VAL A 261 11.37 -15.87 9.84
C VAL A 261 12.85 -15.51 9.77
N VAL A 262 13.23 -14.35 10.33
CA VAL A 262 14.60 -13.82 10.22
C VAL A 262 15.56 -14.45 11.24
N GLU A 263 15.11 -14.70 12.47
CA GLU A 263 15.94 -15.28 13.54
C GLU A 263 16.56 -16.64 13.20
N PRO A 264 15.83 -17.60 12.59
CA PRO A 264 16.40 -18.90 12.22
C PRO A 264 17.47 -18.85 11.10
N ILE A 265 17.56 -17.72 10.39
CA ILE A 265 18.43 -17.55 9.21
C ILE A 265 19.60 -16.59 9.52
N GLY A 266 19.52 -15.83 10.61
CA GLY A 266 20.60 -14.95 11.08
C GLY A 266 21.75 -15.71 11.77
N PRO A 267 22.95 -15.11 11.87
CA PRO A 267 24.03 -15.70 12.66
C PRO A 267 23.58 -15.85 14.13
N PRO A 268 24.06 -16.89 14.86
CA PRO A 268 23.65 -17.13 16.24
C PRO A 268 23.91 -15.90 17.10
N ALA A 269 22.97 -15.61 18.01
CA ALA A 269 23.11 -14.51 18.97
C ALA A 269 24.45 -14.65 19.72
N PRO A 270 25.17 -13.54 19.96
CA PRO A 270 26.38 -13.59 20.79
C PRO A 270 26.01 -14.14 22.16
N ALA A 271 26.79 -15.13 22.62
CA ALA A 271 26.60 -15.72 23.94
C ALA A 271 26.66 -14.62 25.02
N PRO A 272 25.81 -14.67 26.05
CA PRO A 272 25.92 -13.74 27.16
C PRO A 272 27.32 -13.89 27.79
N SER A 273 28.05 -12.77 27.86
CA SER A 273 29.35 -12.64 28.52
C SER A 273 29.22 -12.78 30.03
#